data_AF-A0A2D0R9V7-F1
#
_entry.id   AF-A0A2D0R9V7-F1
#
_cell.length_a   1.000
_cell.length_b   1.000
_cell.length_c   1.000
_cell.angle_alpha   90.00
_cell.angle_beta   90.00
_cell.angle_gamma   90.00
#
_symmetry.space_group_name_H-M   'P 1'
#
loop_
_entity.id
_entity.type
_entity.pdbx_description
1 polymer ?
#
loop_
_entity_poly.entity_id
_entity_poly.type
_entity_poly.pdbx_seq_one_letter_code
_entity_poly.pdbx_strand_id
1 'polypeptide(L)'
;MAASNAFLSEEQLQCSICLEIFTKPVSTQCGHNYCMTKIQKTQADVQKMIQDRLKKIEEIKHSVALKKKNIDKEKDDSGEIFRSLLSSVERMQADLLMVLEEKQKGIERQAGGFVKALEQEIAALKRSDTELEKLLHCEDHLHFLQAYLTLSTPMSIVNWDQIQINSRLSVDDVMRELLHLQQSVSNTTEMMSGLINLDYQKEEIKRLLKTKLQKGDTWYLVDSGWFTKWKKYVGFEIWDWICRGHETFYPGPVDNSGLLKDSLGMKENLIEELHYILLPKEAWGKLISWYGLTDHQKPIARKVVEQGVFVKHFKVEVYLTELRLCEFSNMDQSISHHFSKTDTVACIEKEMHKIFNIPDGKETRLWRKYMHNAFECLGQPGSSIEAAGFFQGQVVVIEQRNEDGTWPRGTVRPTLPKKKNSNKYYLSGALW
;
A
#
# COMPACT_ATOMS: atom_id res chain seq x y z
N MET A 1 -24.98 7.63 -42.04
CA MET A 1 -24.93 6.73 -43.21
C MET A 1 -26.09 5.77 -43.09
N ALA A 2 -27.04 5.85 -44.03
CA ALA A 2 -28.24 5.03 -44.04
C ALA A 2 -27.85 3.55 -44.25
N ALA A 3 -28.35 2.66 -43.41
CA ALA A 3 -28.31 1.25 -43.72
C ALA A 3 -29.14 1.01 -44.99
N SER A 4 -28.50 0.47 -46.01
CA SER A 4 -29.16 -0.08 -47.19
C SER A 4 -30.12 -1.18 -46.69
N ASN A 5 -31.41 -0.85 -46.59
CA ASN A 5 -32.44 -1.87 -46.48
C ASN A 5 -32.56 -2.53 -47.85
N ALA A 6 -31.86 -3.64 -48.04
CA ALA A 6 -32.17 -4.58 -49.10
C ALA A 6 -33.54 -5.19 -48.79
N PHE A 7 -34.62 -4.52 -49.20
CA PHE A 7 -35.94 -5.11 -49.25
C PHE A 7 -35.92 -6.20 -50.32
N LEU A 8 -36.09 -7.46 -49.91
CA LEU A 8 -36.33 -8.57 -50.83
C LEU A 8 -37.62 -8.25 -51.62
N SER A 9 -37.62 -8.45 -52.94
CA SER A 9 -38.81 -8.22 -53.76
C SER A 9 -39.88 -9.29 -53.50
N GLU A 10 -41.14 -8.98 -53.75
CA GLU A 10 -42.29 -9.87 -53.49
C GLU A 10 -42.14 -11.24 -54.19
N GLU A 11 -41.50 -11.25 -55.36
CA GLU A 11 -41.17 -12.42 -56.16
C GLU A 11 -40.15 -13.36 -55.47
N GLN A 12 -39.27 -12.83 -54.61
CA GLN A 12 -38.31 -13.61 -53.83
C GLN A 12 -38.93 -14.27 -52.58
N LEU A 13 -40.18 -13.90 -52.25
CA LEU A 13 -40.92 -14.39 -51.10
C LEU A 13 -42.14 -15.23 -51.50
N GLN A 14 -42.20 -15.69 -52.76
CA GLN A 14 -43.28 -16.51 -53.31
C GLN A 14 -42.91 -18.00 -53.31
N CYS A 15 -43.86 -18.86 -52.94
CA CYS A 15 -43.70 -20.30 -53.04
C CYS A 15 -43.67 -20.74 -54.52
N SER A 16 -42.62 -21.43 -54.96
CA SER A 16 -42.49 -21.89 -56.35
C SER A 16 -43.49 -22.98 -56.76
N ILE A 17 -44.32 -23.45 -55.82
CA ILE A 17 -45.30 -24.53 -56.05
C ILE A 17 -46.73 -23.96 -56.09
N CYS A 18 -47.11 -23.15 -55.11
CA CYS A 18 -48.47 -22.58 -55.02
C CYS A 18 -48.55 -21.10 -55.38
N LEU A 19 -47.42 -20.43 -55.63
CA LEU A 19 -47.32 -19.02 -56.05
C LEU A 19 -47.93 -18.02 -55.05
N GLU A 20 -48.08 -18.40 -53.78
CA GLU A 20 -48.48 -17.47 -52.70
C GLU A 20 -47.27 -16.87 -51.98
N ILE A 21 -47.43 -15.64 -51.47
CA ILE A 21 -46.42 -14.91 -50.68
C ILE A 21 -46.33 -15.51 -49.28
N PHE A 22 -45.11 -15.71 -48.78
CA PHE A 22 -44.86 -16.26 -47.45
C PHE A 22 -45.35 -15.28 -46.35
N THR A 23 -46.52 -15.58 -45.77
CA THR A 23 -47.14 -14.80 -44.69
C THR A 23 -46.56 -15.11 -43.31
N LYS A 24 -45.70 -16.13 -43.20
CA LYS A 24 -44.90 -16.46 -42.02
C LYS A 24 -43.47 -16.65 -42.50
N PRO A 25 -42.44 -16.03 -41.87
CA PRO A 25 -41.09 -15.94 -42.43
C PRO A 25 -40.28 -17.26 -42.37
N VAL A 26 -40.92 -18.41 -42.56
CA VAL A 26 -40.29 -19.74 -42.43
C VAL A 26 -40.90 -20.72 -43.44
N SER A 27 -40.42 -20.70 -44.67
CA SER A 27 -40.83 -21.72 -45.66
C SER A 27 -39.83 -21.87 -46.79
N THR A 28 -38.82 -22.73 -46.58
CA THR A 28 -38.18 -23.61 -47.58
C THR A 28 -37.48 -24.78 -46.85
N GLN A 29 -37.26 -25.92 -47.52
CA GLN A 29 -36.85 -27.17 -46.86
C GLN A 29 -35.35 -27.23 -46.51
N CYS A 30 -34.91 -26.67 -45.37
CA CYS A 30 -33.77 -27.19 -44.59
C CYS A 30 -33.74 -26.66 -43.14
N GLY A 31 -33.41 -27.51 -42.16
CA GLY A 31 -32.79 -27.11 -40.87
C GLY A 31 -33.51 -26.18 -39.87
N HIS A 32 -34.83 -25.98 -39.93
CA HIS A 32 -35.47 -24.85 -39.23
C HIS A 32 -35.59 -24.89 -37.69
N ASN A 33 -35.61 -26.06 -37.03
CA ASN A 33 -35.53 -26.08 -35.56
C ASN A 33 -34.20 -25.50 -35.06
N TYR A 34 -33.12 -25.70 -35.81
CA TYR A 34 -31.80 -25.21 -35.42
C TYR A 34 -31.71 -23.67 -35.47
N CYS A 35 -32.26 -23.04 -36.51
CA CYS A 35 -32.20 -21.58 -36.70
C CYS A 35 -33.02 -20.82 -35.66
N MET A 36 -34.26 -21.25 -35.37
CA MET A 36 -35.10 -20.60 -34.34
C MET A 36 -34.52 -20.78 -32.93
N THR A 37 -34.02 -21.98 -32.59
CA THR A 37 -33.31 -22.20 -31.32
C THR A 37 -32.05 -21.34 -31.22
N LYS A 38 -31.31 -21.14 -32.32
CA LYS A 38 -30.11 -20.30 -32.33
C LYS A 38 -30.44 -18.81 -32.17
N ILE A 39 -31.53 -18.34 -32.79
CA ILE A 39 -32.03 -16.97 -32.62
C ILE A 39 -32.51 -16.74 -31.19
N GLN A 40 -33.32 -17.65 -30.64
CA GLN A 40 -33.79 -17.57 -29.25
C GLN A 40 -32.63 -17.60 -28.24
N LYS A 41 -31.63 -18.45 -28.49
CA LYS A 41 -30.41 -18.49 -27.68
C LYS A 41 -29.63 -17.18 -27.76
N THR A 42 -29.44 -16.65 -28.97
CA THR A 42 -28.76 -15.36 -29.17
C THR A 42 -29.54 -14.23 -28.50
N GLN A 43 -30.87 -14.24 -28.57
CA GLN A 43 -31.73 -13.27 -27.88
C GLN A 43 -31.56 -13.36 -26.36
N ALA A 44 -31.53 -14.58 -25.79
CA ALA A 44 -31.28 -14.79 -24.36
C ALA A 44 -29.88 -14.33 -23.95
N ASP A 45 -28.85 -14.62 -24.76
CA ASP A 45 -27.48 -14.18 -24.52
C ASP A 45 -27.38 -12.64 -24.54
N VAL A 46 -28.03 -11.97 -25.51
CA VAL A 46 -28.11 -10.51 -25.58
C VAL A 46 -28.85 -9.93 -24.37
N GLN A 47 -29.98 -10.53 -23.96
CA GLN A 47 -30.72 -10.09 -22.77
C GLN A 47 -29.87 -10.23 -21.50
N LYS A 48 -29.11 -11.32 -21.38
CA LYS A 48 -28.16 -11.50 -20.28
C LYS A 48 -27.05 -10.44 -20.31
N MET A 49 -26.47 -10.16 -21.47
CA MET A 49 -25.47 -9.10 -21.63
C MET A 49 -26.03 -7.72 -21.25
N ILE A 50 -27.30 -7.44 -21.56
CA ILE A 50 -27.98 -6.19 -21.16
C ILE A 50 -28.09 -6.14 -19.63
N GLN A 51 -28.56 -7.21 -18.98
CA GLN A 51 -28.66 -7.27 -17.53
C GLN A 51 -27.29 -7.11 -16.84
N ASP A 52 -26.27 -7.80 -17.33
CA ASP A 52 -24.90 -7.71 -16.83
C ASP A 52 -24.34 -6.29 -16.96
N ARG A 53 -24.59 -5.62 -18.10
CA ARG A 53 -24.17 -4.23 -18.31
C ARG A 53 -24.94 -3.24 -17.44
N LEU A 54 -26.24 -3.44 -17.22
CA LEU A 54 -27.04 -2.62 -16.30
C LEU A 54 -26.52 -2.75 -14.86
N LYS A 55 -26.24 -3.98 -14.41
CA LYS A 55 -25.60 -4.22 -13.12
C LYS A 55 -24.25 -3.53 -13.03
N LYS A 56 -23.44 -3.61 -14.10
CA LYS A 56 -22.12 -2.97 -14.13
C LYS A 56 -22.19 -1.45 -14.07
N ILE A 57 -23.18 -0.84 -14.73
CA ILE A 57 -23.45 0.61 -14.62
C ILE A 57 -23.72 0.99 -13.17
N GLU A 58 -24.54 0.21 -12.46
CA GLU A 58 -24.89 0.50 -11.07
C GLU A 58 -23.67 0.35 -10.13
N GLU A 59 -22.86 -0.69 -10.33
CA GLU A 59 -21.57 -0.86 -9.61
C GLU A 59 -20.63 0.33 -9.84
N ILE A 60 -20.53 0.81 -11.09
CA ILE A 60 -19.68 1.97 -11.44
C ILE A 60 -20.22 3.24 -10.78
N LYS A 61 -21.53 3.49 -10.85
CA LYS A 61 -22.16 4.64 -10.20
C LYS A 61 -21.89 4.65 -8.69
N HIS A 62 -22.07 3.52 -8.03
CA HIS A 62 -21.77 3.38 -6.61
C HIS A 62 -20.28 3.64 -6.33
N SER A 63 -19.38 3.07 -7.15
CA SER A 63 -17.93 3.28 -7.00
C SER A 63 -17.54 4.76 -7.18
N VAL A 64 -18.14 5.47 -8.14
CA VAL A 64 -17.90 6.90 -8.37
C VAL A 64 -18.44 7.73 -7.20
N ALA A 65 -19.65 7.43 -6.71
CA ALA A 65 -20.23 8.12 -5.56
C ALA A 65 -19.37 7.93 -4.29
N LEU A 66 -18.88 6.71 -4.05
CA LEU A 66 -17.99 6.42 -2.93
C LEU A 66 -16.66 7.17 -3.04
N LYS A 67 -16.04 7.17 -4.24
CA LYS A 67 -14.80 7.94 -4.47
C LYS A 67 -15.01 9.43 -4.28
N LYS A 68 -16.13 9.99 -4.75
CA LYS A 68 -16.47 11.41 -4.54
C LYS A 68 -16.57 11.72 -3.05
N LYS A 69 -17.33 10.91 -2.30
CA LYS A 69 -17.44 11.05 -0.83
C LYS A 69 -16.07 10.97 -0.13
N ASN A 70 -15.19 10.08 -0.59
CA ASN A 70 -13.84 9.97 -0.03
C ASN A 70 -12.99 11.21 -0.31
N ILE A 71 -13.02 11.74 -1.54
CA ILE A 71 -12.31 12.97 -1.91
C ILE A 71 -12.85 14.16 -1.11
N ASP A 72 -14.17 14.26 -0.95
CA ASP A 72 -14.78 15.35 -0.18
C ASP A 72 -14.38 15.26 1.30
N LYS A 73 -14.37 14.06 1.87
CA LYS A 73 -13.86 13.84 3.24
C LYS A 73 -12.38 14.19 3.37
N GLU A 74 -11.54 13.79 2.42
CA GLU A 74 -10.10 14.08 2.45
C GLU A 74 -9.82 15.59 2.32
N LYS A 75 -10.63 16.31 1.54
CA LYS A 75 -10.62 17.77 1.50
C LYS A 75 -11.02 18.39 2.84
N ASP A 76 -12.04 17.86 3.49
CA ASP A 76 -12.49 18.34 4.79
C ASP A 76 -11.44 18.11 5.89
N ASP A 77 -10.88 16.90 5.94
CA ASP A 77 -9.82 16.49 6.87
C ASP A 77 -8.56 17.35 6.66
N SER A 78 -8.15 17.55 5.39
CA SER A 78 -7.04 18.46 5.05
C SER A 78 -7.33 19.91 5.47
N GLY A 79 -8.55 20.37 5.22
CA GLY A 79 -9.00 21.71 5.61
C GLY A 79 -8.98 21.92 7.12
N GLU A 80 -9.28 20.89 7.92
CA GLU A 80 -9.23 20.95 9.38
C GLU A 80 -7.79 21.15 9.90
N ILE A 81 -6.82 20.47 9.29
CA ILE A 81 -5.40 20.65 9.60
C ILE A 81 -4.96 22.09 9.32
N PHE A 82 -5.30 22.63 8.13
CA PHE A 82 -4.97 24.02 7.79
C PHE A 82 -5.66 25.03 8.70
N ARG A 83 -6.93 24.81 9.07
CA ARG A 83 -7.66 25.65 10.04
C ARG A 83 -6.97 25.64 11.41
N SER A 84 -6.60 24.46 11.91
CA SER A 84 -5.90 24.31 13.19
C SER A 84 -4.55 25.05 13.19
N LEU A 85 -3.78 24.93 12.10
CA LEU A 85 -2.52 25.66 11.94
C LEU A 85 -2.74 27.17 11.93
N LEU A 86 -3.71 27.65 11.16
CA LEU A 86 -4.02 29.07 11.08
C LEU A 86 -4.44 29.63 12.46
N SER A 87 -5.33 28.93 13.16
CA SER A 87 -5.74 29.31 14.52
C SER A 87 -4.61 29.24 15.54
N SER A 88 -3.61 28.38 15.35
CA SER A 88 -2.41 28.38 16.18
C SER A 88 -1.57 29.64 15.96
N VAL A 89 -1.34 30.01 14.69
CA VAL A 89 -0.59 31.23 14.35
C VAL A 89 -1.31 32.47 14.85
N GLU A 90 -2.63 32.56 14.68
CA GLU A 90 -3.46 33.67 15.14
C GLU A 90 -3.42 33.81 16.68
N ARG A 91 -3.53 32.71 17.43
CA ARG A 91 -3.40 32.73 18.89
C ARG A 91 -2.02 33.20 19.32
N MET A 92 -0.97 32.69 18.70
CA MET A 92 0.41 33.09 19.00
C MET A 92 0.66 34.57 18.69
N GLN A 93 0.09 35.10 17.61
CA GLN A 93 0.15 36.53 17.29
C GLN A 93 -0.57 37.37 18.36
N ALA A 94 -1.74 36.93 18.81
CA ALA A 94 -2.50 37.62 19.86
C ALA A 94 -1.74 37.62 21.20
N ASP A 95 -1.14 36.50 21.59
CA ASP A 95 -0.34 36.40 22.81
C ASP A 95 0.88 37.35 22.78
N LEU A 96 1.59 37.41 21.66
CA LEU A 96 2.71 38.34 21.49
C LEU A 96 2.25 39.80 21.60
N LEU A 97 1.14 40.15 20.96
CA LEU A 97 0.59 41.51 21.02
C LEU A 97 0.19 41.87 22.45
N MET A 98 -0.44 40.96 23.18
CA MET A 98 -0.81 41.15 24.58
C MET A 98 0.42 41.44 25.46
N VAL A 99 1.50 40.66 25.31
CA VAL A 99 2.75 40.86 26.06
C VAL A 99 3.37 42.23 25.75
N LEU A 100 3.38 42.64 24.48
CA LEU A 100 3.91 43.95 24.06
C LEU A 100 3.09 45.10 24.65
N GLU A 101 1.76 45.02 24.60
CA GLU A 101 0.85 46.02 25.19
C GLU A 101 1.02 46.13 26.71
N GLU A 102 1.14 45.00 27.42
CA GLU A 102 1.28 45.00 28.87
C GLU A 102 2.61 45.60 29.31
N LYS A 103 3.71 45.30 28.60
CA LYS A 103 5.01 45.94 28.83
C LYS A 103 4.97 47.43 28.53
N GLN A 104 4.33 47.87 27.45
CA GLN A 104 4.15 49.29 27.14
C GLN A 104 3.42 50.01 28.28
N LYS A 105 2.30 49.46 28.75
CA LYS A 105 1.56 50.02 29.91
C LYS A 105 2.43 50.09 31.16
N GLY A 106 3.33 49.12 31.37
CA GLY A 106 4.31 49.14 32.46
C GLY A 106 5.25 50.34 32.38
N ILE A 107 5.82 50.60 31.20
CA ILE A 107 6.70 51.75 30.94
C ILE A 107 5.95 53.07 31.16
N GLU A 108 4.73 53.19 30.62
CA GLU A 108 3.89 54.39 30.77
C GLU A 108 3.55 54.67 32.24
N ARG A 109 3.22 53.65 33.03
CA ARG A 109 2.98 53.79 34.47
C ARG A 109 4.23 54.26 35.21
N GLN A 110 5.39 53.71 34.87
CA GLN A 110 6.65 54.10 35.49
C GLN A 110 7.00 55.56 35.17
N ALA A 111 6.89 55.95 33.90
CA ALA A 111 7.10 57.33 33.47
C ALA A 111 6.11 58.30 34.14
N GLY A 112 4.82 57.95 34.19
CA GLY A 112 3.80 58.73 34.87
C GLY A 112 4.06 58.90 36.36
N GLY A 113 4.62 57.88 37.03
CA GLY A 113 5.06 57.97 38.42
C GLY A 113 6.16 59.01 38.63
N PHE A 114 7.18 59.03 37.76
CA PHE A 114 8.25 60.02 37.82
C PHE A 114 7.76 61.43 37.53
N VAL A 115 6.92 61.61 36.50
CA VAL A 115 6.32 62.92 36.18
C VAL A 115 5.53 63.47 37.36
N LYS A 116 4.67 62.64 37.97
CA LYS A 116 3.87 63.05 39.13
C LYS A 116 4.73 63.46 40.33
N ALA A 117 5.82 62.73 40.58
CA ALA A 117 6.75 63.07 41.66
C ALA A 117 7.47 64.41 41.40
N LEU A 118 7.93 64.64 40.17
CA LEU A 118 8.49 65.92 39.74
C LEU A 118 7.50 67.08 39.87
N GLU A 119 6.25 66.88 39.44
CA GLU A 119 5.19 67.90 39.56
C GLU A 119 4.92 68.26 41.03
N GLN A 120 4.92 67.28 41.93
CA GLN A 120 4.75 67.49 43.36
C GLN A 120 5.93 68.26 43.98
N GLU A 121 7.16 67.92 43.59
CA GLU A 121 8.37 68.62 44.05
C GLU A 121 8.38 70.07 43.55
N ILE A 122 8.11 70.31 42.26
CA ILE A 122 7.97 71.66 41.69
C ILE A 122 6.88 72.45 42.42
N ALA A 123 5.73 71.84 42.72
CA ALA A 123 4.66 72.51 43.46
C ALA A 123 5.05 72.84 44.91
N ALA A 124 5.88 72.03 45.55
CA ALA A 124 6.41 72.30 46.88
C ALA A 124 7.45 73.43 46.85
N LEU A 125 8.36 73.40 45.86
CA LEU A 125 9.35 74.46 45.63
C LEU A 125 8.69 75.81 45.35
N LYS A 126 7.68 75.86 44.46
CA LYS A 126 6.89 77.08 44.19
C LYS A 126 6.21 77.63 45.44
N ARG A 127 5.67 76.75 46.31
CA ARG A 127 5.07 77.18 47.59
C ARG A 127 6.12 77.79 48.52
N SER A 128 7.28 77.13 48.65
CA SER A 128 8.38 77.65 49.45
C SER A 128 8.85 79.02 48.96
N ASP A 129 9.01 79.17 47.65
CA ASP A 129 9.36 80.43 46.99
C ASP A 129 8.37 81.56 47.31
N THR A 130 7.07 81.29 47.23
CA THR A 130 6.05 82.29 47.60
C THR A 130 6.06 82.68 49.08
N GLU A 131 6.41 81.77 49.98
CA GLU A 131 6.54 82.08 51.41
C GLU A 131 7.82 82.89 51.69
N LEU A 132 8.92 82.59 51.00
CA LEU A 132 10.15 83.38 51.06
C LEU A 132 9.94 84.82 50.57
N GLU A 133 9.21 85.02 49.47
CA GLU A 133 8.86 86.35 48.96
C GLU A 133 8.04 87.17 49.98
N LYS A 134 7.09 86.53 50.68
CA LYS A 134 6.34 87.19 51.76
C LYS A 134 7.25 87.59 52.94
N LEU A 135 8.21 86.74 53.29
CA LEU A 135 9.16 87.03 54.36
C LEU A 135 10.14 88.15 54.01
N LEU A 136 10.54 88.27 52.73
CA LEU A 136 11.38 89.37 52.26
C LEU A 136 10.73 90.74 52.52
N HIS A 137 9.41 90.81 52.48
CA HIS A 137 8.61 92.00 52.72
C HIS A 137 8.02 92.06 54.15
N CYS A 138 8.47 91.21 55.07
CA CYS A 138 7.96 91.15 56.44
C CYS A 138 8.68 92.16 57.35
N GLU A 139 7.92 93.04 57.99
CA GLU A 139 8.44 94.04 58.94
C GLU A 139 8.53 93.51 60.39
N ASP A 140 7.90 92.36 60.70
CA ASP A 140 7.95 91.71 62.01
C ASP A 140 9.15 90.76 62.10
N HIS A 141 10.22 91.24 62.74
CA HIS A 141 11.47 90.50 62.90
C HIS A 141 11.33 89.18 63.70
N LEU A 142 10.36 89.06 64.61
CA LEU A 142 10.17 87.84 65.40
C LEU A 142 9.45 86.77 64.55
N HIS A 143 8.41 87.17 63.82
CA HIS A 143 7.74 86.29 62.86
C HIS A 143 8.69 85.85 61.75
N PHE A 144 9.53 86.77 61.25
CA PHE A 144 10.58 86.48 60.29
C PHE A 144 11.49 85.34 60.76
N LEU A 145 12.05 85.45 61.98
CA LEU A 145 12.96 84.44 62.52
C LEU A 145 12.26 83.07 62.68
N GLN A 146 11.01 83.04 63.16
CA GLN A 146 10.24 81.81 63.33
C GLN A 146 9.89 81.13 62.00
N ALA A 147 9.42 81.91 61.01
CA ALA A 147 9.04 81.40 59.70
C ALA A 147 10.26 80.96 58.88
N TYR A 148 11.35 81.73 58.94
CA TYR A 148 12.60 81.40 58.25
C TYR A 148 13.25 80.12 58.79
N LEU A 149 13.24 79.91 60.11
CA LEU A 149 13.71 78.65 60.73
C LEU A 149 12.93 77.43 60.23
N THR A 150 11.64 77.59 59.99
CA THR A 150 10.77 76.51 59.50
C THR A 150 11.04 76.22 58.02
N LEU A 151 11.22 77.25 57.19
CA LEU A 151 11.51 77.13 55.75
C LEU A 151 12.95 76.71 55.44
N SER A 152 13.89 76.93 56.37
CA SER A 152 15.31 76.55 56.21
C SER A 152 15.56 75.06 56.44
N THR A 153 14.52 74.28 56.77
CA THR A 153 14.65 72.83 56.85
C THR A 153 14.92 72.26 55.45
N PRO A 154 15.98 71.46 55.25
CA PRO A 154 16.32 70.95 53.93
C PRO A 154 15.17 70.08 53.39
N MET A 155 14.58 70.50 52.27
CA MET A 155 13.66 69.65 51.53
C MET A 155 14.46 68.47 50.97
N SER A 156 13.92 67.25 51.04
CA SER A 156 14.57 66.07 50.46
C SER A 156 14.62 66.22 48.94
N ILE A 157 15.71 66.76 48.40
CA ILE A 157 15.95 66.89 46.96
C ILE A 157 16.28 65.49 46.44
N VAL A 158 15.37 64.94 45.62
CA VAL A 158 15.63 63.68 44.92
C VAL A 158 16.68 63.95 43.84
N ASN A 159 17.72 63.13 43.75
CA ASN A 159 18.75 63.28 42.73
C ASN A 159 18.24 62.74 41.38
N TRP A 160 17.59 63.62 40.61
CA TRP A 160 16.95 63.28 39.33
C TRP A 160 17.94 62.91 38.21
N ASP A 161 19.21 63.30 38.32
CA ASP A 161 20.22 63.03 37.30
C ASP A 161 20.57 61.54 37.14
N GLN A 162 20.17 60.70 38.11
CA GLN A 162 20.45 59.26 38.13
C GLN A 162 19.25 58.41 37.70
N ILE A 163 18.10 59.00 37.41
CA ILE A 163 16.87 58.26 37.09
C ILE A 163 16.79 58.05 35.58
N GLN A 164 17.00 56.81 35.15
CA GLN A 164 16.87 56.40 33.75
C GLN A 164 15.58 55.58 33.57
N ILE A 165 14.69 56.02 32.67
CA ILE A 165 13.57 55.18 32.23
C ILE A 165 14.17 53.99 31.51
N ASN A 166 13.88 52.77 31.98
CA ASN A 166 14.36 51.56 31.34
C ASN A 166 13.67 51.42 29.97
N SER A 167 14.34 51.89 28.92
CA SER A 167 13.73 52.20 27.63
C SER A 167 13.73 51.04 26.64
N ARG A 168 14.22 49.85 27.01
CA ARG A 168 14.41 48.77 26.04
C ARG A 168 13.42 47.63 26.25
N LEU A 169 12.53 47.48 25.27
CA LEU A 169 12.38 46.17 24.63
C LEU A 169 13.78 45.84 24.08
N SER A 170 14.51 44.90 24.69
CA SER A 170 15.75 44.48 24.04
C SER A 170 15.37 43.84 22.70
N VAL A 171 16.08 44.20 21.63
CA VAL A 171 16.02 43.45 20.37
C VAL A 171 16.19 41.95 20.64
N ASP A 172 16.95 41.60 21.68
CA ASP A 172 17.16 40.22 22.14
C ASP A 172 15.88 39.55 22.66
N ASP A 173 14.97 40.29 23.30
CA ASP A 173 13.70 39.73 23.79
C ASP A 173 12.77 39.40 22.61
N VAL A 174 12.69 40.31 21.63
CA VAL A 174 11.91 40.09 20.41
C VAL A 174 12.52 38.98 19.55
N MET A 175 13.85 38.94 19.42
CA MET A 175 14.55 37.88 18.70
C MET A 175 14.38 36.51 19.36
N ARG A 176 14.34 36.44 20.69
CA ARG A 176 14.10 35.18 21.43
C ARG A 176 12.69 34.63 21.16
N GLU A 177 11.67 35.50 21.19
CA GLU A 177 10.30 35.10 20.88
C GLU A 177 10.15 34.70 19.40
N LEU A 178 10.82 35.41 18.48
CA LEU A 178 10.87 35.04 17.06
C LEU A 178 11.59 33.71 16.81
N LEU A 179 12.67 33.41 17.54
CA LEU A 179 13.34 32.11 17.46
C LEU A 179 12.45 30.97 17.98
N HIS A 180 11.70 31.21 19.05
CA HIS A 180 10.74 30.25 19.58
C HIS A 180 9.59 30.00 18.58
N LEU A 181 9.10 31.06 17.94
CA LEU A 181 8.12 30.97 16.84
C LEU A 181 8.66 30.15 15.66
N GLN A 182 9.89 30.42 15.22
CA GLN A 182 10.54 29.70 14.14
C GLN A 182 10.65 28.19 14.46
N GLN A 183 11.05 27.83 15.68
CA GLN A 183 11.18 26.43 16.10
C GLN A 183 9.83 25.70 16.08
N SER A 184 8.77 26.34 16.58
CA SER A 184 7.42 25.75 16.60
C SER A 184 6.86 25.55 15.18
N VAL A 185 7.11 26.48 14.26
CA VAL A 185 6.74 26.35 12.84
C VAL A 185 7.55 25.25 12.15
N SER A 186 8.84 25.13 12.45
CA SER A 186 9.67 24.01 11.94
C SER A 186 9.16 22.65 12.41
N ASN A 187 8.88 22.49 13.71
CA ASN A 187 8.38 21.21 14.24
C ASN A 187 7.02 20.80 13.63
N THR A 188 6.12 21.78 13.42
CA THR A 188 4.81 21.51 12.81
C THR A 188 4.92 21.21 11.31
N THR A 189 5.83 21.86 10.59
CA THR A 189 6.11 21.55 9.17
C THR A 189 6.77 20.19 9.00
N GLU A 190 7.66 19.77 9.90
CA GLU A 190 8.21 18.41 9.94
C GLU A 190 7.12 17.36 10.22
N MET A 191 6.19 17.63 11.14
CA MET A 191 5.06 16.74 11.42
C MET A 191 4.15 16.59 10.19
N MET A 192 3.85 17.68 9.48
CA MET A 192 3.09 17.65 8.22
C MET A 192 3.85 16.92 7.11
N SER A 193 5.17 17.12 6.99
CA SER A 193 6.02 16.39 6.05
C SER A 193 6.02 14.88 6.35
N GLY A 194 6.05 14.50 7.62
CA GLY A 194 5.90 13.11 8.05
C GLY A 194 4.55 12.51 7.63
N LEU A 195 3.45 13.24 7.81
CA LEU A 195 2.12 12.78 7.39
C LEU A 195 2.00 12.66 5.86
N ILE A 196 2.49 13.65 5.10
CA ILE A 196 2.54 13.63 3.64
C ILE A 196 3.38 12.44 3.13
N ASN A 197 4.48 12.11 3.83
CA ASN A 197 5.29 10.93 3.51
C ASN A 197 4.49 9.63 3.70
N LEU A 198 3.73 9.48 4.78
CA LEU A 198 2.91 8.28 5.00
C LEU A 198 1.81 8.11 3.94
N ASP A 199 1.16 9.21 3.53
CA ASP A 199 0.18 9.16 2.43
C ASP A 199 0.83 8.79 1.10
N TYR A 200 2.01 9.34 0.81
CA TYR A 200 2.77 8.97 -0.36
C TYR A 200 3.12 7.48 -0.36
N GLN A 201 3.61 6.94 0.77
CA GLN A 201 3.93 5.52 0.88
C GLN A 201 2.69 4.64 0.66
N LYS A 202 1.58 5.00 1.31
CA LYS A 202 0.31 4.29 1.18
C LYS A 202 -0.15 4.24 -0.27
N GLU A 203 -0.30 5.40 -0.92
CA GLU A 203 -0.85 5.46 -2.27
C GLU A 203 0.09 4.84 -3.30
N GLU A 204 1.40 4.98 -3.12
CA GLU A 204 2.39 4.39 -4.02
C GLU A 204 2.38 2.86 -3.94
N ILE A 205 2.40 2.27 -2.73
CA ILE A 205 2.32 0.81 -2.58
C ILE A 205 0.96 0.29 -3.04
N LYS A 206 -0.14 0.99 -2.74
CA LYS A 206 -1.49 0.62 -3.18
C LYS A 206 -1.66 0.64 -4.69
N ARG A 207 -0.98 1.57 -5.39
CA ARG A 207 -0.88 1.59 -6.85
C ARG A 207 -0.09 0.39 -7.35
N LEU A 208 1.07 0.11 -6.77
CA LEU A 208 1.96 -0.97 -7.20
C LEU A 208 1.38 -2.36 -6.95
N LEU A 209 0.59 -2.58 -5.89
CA LEU A 209 -0.10 -3.85 -5.65
C LEU A 209 -1.11 -4.25 -6.74
N LYS A 210 -1.52 -3.30 -7.60
CA LYS A 210 -2.39 -3.57 -8.75
C LYS A 210 -1.62 -4.03 -10.00
N THR A 211 -0.30 -4.13 -9.91
CA THR A 211 0.56 -4.60 -11.01
C THR A 211 0.12 -5.99 -11.45
N LYS A 212 -0.17 -6.15 -12.76
CA LYS A 212 -0.54 -7.44 -13.33
C LYS A 212 0.69 -8.33 -13.44
N LEU A 213 0.52 -9.61 -13.13
CA LEU A 213 1.56 -10.62 -13.29
C LEU A 213 1.95 -10.80 -14.76
N GLN A 214 3.25 -10.72 -15.08
CA GLN A 214 3.79 -11.07 -16.39
C GLN A 214 4.83 -12.19 -16.26
N LYS A 215 4.85 -13.12 -17.22
CA LYS A 215 5.79 -14.25 -17.22
C LYS A 215 7.24 -13.77 -17.13
N GLY A 216 7.99 -14.32 -16.19
CA GLY A 216 9.39 -13.99 -15.97
C GLY A 216 9.64 -12.83 -15.00
N ASP A 217 8.60 -12.09 -14.60
CA ASP A 217 8.71 -11.05 -13.57
C ASP A 217 9.23 -11.63 -12.25
N THR A 218 9.96 -10.80 -11.52
CA THR A 218 10.39 -11.13 -10.15
C THR A 218 9.48 -10.43 -9.15
N TRP A 219 8.92 -11.23 -8.25
CA TRP A 219 8.12 -10.80 -7.11
C TRP A 219 8.79 -11.22 -5.81
N TYR A 220 8.48 -10.55 -4.72
CA TYR A 220 9.13 -10.75 -3.42
C TYR A 220 8.09 -11.12 -2.37
N LEU A 221 8.44 -12.07 -1.51
CA LEU A 221 7.63 -12.39 -0.33
C LEU A 221 7.99 -11.42 0.80
N VAL A 222 6.95 -10.95 1.48
CA VAL A 222 7.05 -10.18 2.72
C VAL A 222 6.20 -10.84 3.78
N ASP A 223 6.72 -10.99 4.99
CA ASP A 223 5.97 -11.50 6.13
C ASP A 223 4.67 -10.71 6.34
N SER A 224 3.54 -11.43 6.47
CA SER A 224 2.22 -10.81 6.60
C SER A 224 2.07 -10.03 7.90
N GLY A 225 2.76 -10.41 8.97
CA GLY A 225 2.78 -9.71 10.25
C GLY A 225 3.46 -8.35 10.13
N TRP A 226 4.65 -8.32 9.53
CA TRP A 226 5.35 -7.06 9.24
C TRP A 226 4.49 -6.15 8.35
N PHE A 227 3.94 -6.69 7.26
CA PHE A 227 3.14 -5.91 6.31
C PHE A 227 1.84 -5.39 6.95
N THR A 228 1.20 -6.18 7.81
CA THR A 228 0.02 -5.75 8.57
C THR A 228 0.34 -4.61 9.54
N LYS A 229 1.50 -4.66 10.19
CA LYS A 229 1.96 -3.57 11.06
C LYS A 229 2.24 -2.29 10.25
N TRP A 230 2.89 -2.41 9.10
CA TRP A 230 3.09 -1.30 8.16
C TRP A 230 1.75 -0.69 7.69
N LYS A 231 0.75 -1.52 7.32
CA LYS A 231 -0.57 -1.03 6.92
C LYS A 231 -1.23 -0.17 8.00
N LYS A 232 -1.14 -0.58 9.26
CA LYS A 232 -1.64 0.22 10.41
C LYS A 232 -0.89 1.55 10.54
N TYR A 233 0.43 1.52 10.40
CA TYR A 233 1.29 2.70 10.51
C TYR A 233 1.00 3.76 9.44
N VAL A 234 0.77 3.35 8.19
CA VAL A 234 0.47 4.29 7.10
C VAL A 234 -1.03 4.60 6.96
N GLY A 235 -1.90 3.96 7.75
CA GLY A 235 -3.35 4.11 7.62
C GLY A 235 -3.89 3.55 6.29
N PHE A 236 -3.44 2.37 5.90
CA PHE A 236 -3.72 1.77 4.59
C PHE A 236 -5.22 1.50 4.37
N GLU A 237 -5.89 0.95 5.38
CA GLU A 237 -7.34 0.77 5.43
C GLU A 237 -8.03 1.92 6.17
N ILE A 238 -9.34 2.09 5.93
CA ILE A 238 -10.12 3.21 6.51
C ILE A 238 -10.11 3.18 8.06
N TRP A 239 -10.17 1.98 8.65
CA TRP A 239 -10.15 1.80 10.10
C TRP A 239 -8.75 1.90 10.72
N ASP A 240 -7.70 1.88 9.91
CA ASP A 240 -6.31 2.01 10.39
C ASP A 240 -5.93 3.47 10.70
N TRP A 241 -6.79 4.44 10.37
CA TRP A 241 -6.55 5.88 10.58
C TRP A 241 -6.11 6.22 12.01
N ILE A 242 -6.71 5.59 13.02
CA ILE A 242 -6.38 5.84 14.44
C ILE A 242 -4.95 5.41 14.79
N CYS A 243 -4.39 4.45 14.04
CA CYS A 243 -3.04 3.94 14.24
C CYS A 243 -1.98 4.72 13.46
N ARG A 244 -2.40 5.61 12.56
CA ARG A 244 -1.52 6.26 11.58
C ARG A 244 -0.44 7.09 12.25
N GLY A 245 0.82 6.87 11.86
CA GLY A 245 1.99 7.59 12.35
C GLY A 245 2.39 7.28 13.80
N HIS A 246 1.61 6.50 14.54
CA HIS A 246 1.89 6.20 15.94
C HIS A 246 3.06 5.21 16.07
N GLU A 247 4.01 5.52 16.95
CA GLU A 247 5.30 4.83 17.07
C GLU A 247 5.14 3.32 17.37
N THR A 248 4.12 2.93 18.13
CA THR A 248 3.81 1.52 18.43
C THR A 248 3.57 0.68 17.18
N PHE A 249 3.11 1.30 16.08
CA PHE A 249 2.86 0.65 14.81
C PHE A 249 4.02 0.82 13.82
N TYR A 250 5.07 1.58 14.15
CA TYR A 250 6.25 1.64 13.30
C TYR A 250 6.78 0.21 13.05
N PRO A 251 6.86 -0.25 11.79
CA PRO A 251 7.12 -1.65 11.51
C PRO A 251 8.59 -2.02 11.69
N GLY A 252 9.50 -1.04 11.70
CA GLY A 252 10.95 -1.29 11.66
C GLY A 252 11.41 -1.88 10.33
N PRO A 253 12.66 -2.37 10.25
CA PRO A 253 13.17 -3.06 9.07
C PRO A 253 12.28 -4.24 8.65
N VAL A 254 12.21 -4.50 7.35
CA VAL A 254 11.47 -5.65 6.82
C VAL A 254 12.05 -6.93 7.43
N ASP A 255 11.23 -7.66 8.16
CA ASP A 255 11.62 -8.91 8.81
C ASP A 255 10.84 -10.09 8.23
N ASN A 256 11.55 -10.99 7.55
CA ASN A 256 11.01 -12.23 7.00
C ASN A 256 11.37 -13.48 7.82
N SER A 257 11.85 -13.32 9.06
CA SER A 257 12.22 -14.43 9.94
C SER A 257 11.08 -15.44 10.13
N GLY A 258 9.83 -14.96 10.18
CA GLY A 258 8.62 -15.78 10.23
C GLY A 258 8.48 -16.77 9.06
N LEU A 259 9.08 -16.49 7.91
CA LEU A 259 9.00 -17.28 6.68
C LEU A 259 10.16 -18.26 6.50
N LEU A 260 11.20 -18.20 7.33
CA LEU A 260 12.45 -18.94 7.16
C LEU A 260 12.58 -20.06 8.20
N LYS A 261 13.04 -21.25 7.78
CA LYS A 261 13.38 -22.37 8.70
C LYS A 261 14.73 -22.09 9.41
N ASP A 262 15.71 -21.58 8.66
CA ASP A 262 17.07 -21.17 9.05
C ASP A 262 17.57 -20.09 8.06
N SER A 263 18.82 -19.62 8.16
CA SER A 263 19.42 -18.58 7.29
C SER A 263 19.53 -18.92 5.79
N LEU A 264 19.08 -20.10 5.34
CA LEU A 264 19.18 -20.57 3.95
C LEU A 264 17.88 -21.12 3.33
N GLY A 265 16.83 -21.43 4.12
CA GLY A 265 15.65 -22.17 3.63
C GLY A 265 14.30 -21.56 4.03
N MET A 266 13.34 -21.57 3.11
CA MET A 266 11.97 -21.11 3.36
C MET A 266 11.14 -22.21 4.03
N LYS A 267 10.24 -21.85 4.96
CA LYS A 267 9.27 -22.79 5.53
C LYS A 267 8.38 -23.36 4.44
N GLU A 268 8.00 -24.62 4.62
CA GLU A 268 7.05 -25.31 3.75
C GLU A 268 5.62 -24.94 4.13
N ASN A 269 4.70 -25.12 3.18
CA ASN A 269 3.25 -24.94 3.40
C ASN A 269 2.84 -23.53 3.84
N LEU A 270 3.63 -22.51 3.48
CA LEU A 270 3.21 -21.12 3.64
C LEU A 270 2.06 -20.82 2.68
N ILE A 271 1.14 -19.97 3.13
CA ILE A 271 -0.10 -19.62 2.44
C ILE A 271 -0.07 -18.12 2.17
N GLU A 272 -0.27 -17.75 0.91
CA GLU A 272 -0.41 -16.36 0.47
C GLU A 272 -1.56 -15.67 1.21
N GLU A 273 -1.40 -14.39 1.54
CA GLU A 273 -2.33 -13.55 2.34
C GLU A 273 -2.47 -13.94 3.82
N LEU A 274 -2.10 -15.16 4.22
CA LEU A 274 -2.08 -15.58 5.63
C LEU A 274 -0.69 -15.41 6.25
N HIS A 275 0.33 -15.97 5.60
CA HIS A 275 1.70 -15.98 6.12
C HIS A 275 2.58 -14.94 5.43
N TYR A 276 2.39 -14.73 4.13
CA TYR A 276 3.17 -13.77 3.36
C TYR A 276 2.29 -13.02 2.37
N ILE A 277 2.76 -11.84 1.98
CA ILE A 277 2.22 -11.02 0.90
C ILE A 277 3.21 -11.03 -0.26
N LEU A 278 2.70 -11.01 -1.49
CA LEU A 278 3.53 -10.90 -2.69
C LEU A 278 3.60 -9.44 -3.16
N LEU A 279 4.83 -8.94 -3.31
CA LEU A 279 5.09 -7.60 -3.80
C LEU A 279 5.79 -7.63 -5.16
N PRO A 280 5.39 -6.78 -6.11
CA PRO A 280 6.18 -6.57 -7.31
C PRO A 280 7.53 -5.94 -6.94
N LYS A 281 8.53 -6.14 -7.81
CA LYS A 281 9.91 -5.65 -7.60
C LYS A 281 9.99 -4.17 -7.19
N GLU A 282 9.17 -3.32 -7.79
CA GLU A 282 9.14 -1.89 -7.50
C GLU A 282 8.65 -1.58 -6.08
N ALA A 283 7.57 -2.26 -5.64
CA ALA A 283 7.04 -2.09 -4.28
C ALA A 283 8.03 -2.58 -3.23
N TRP A 284 8.65 -3.73 -3.48
CA TRP A 284 9.74 -4.24 -2.65
C TRP A 284 10.88 -3.23 -2.53
N GLY A 285 11.37 -2.70 -3.66
CA GLY A 285 12.45 -1.71 -3.67
C GLY A 285 12.12 -0.45 -2.86
N LYS A 286 10.87 0.02 -2.92
CA LYS A 286 10.39 1.16 -2.13
C LYS A 286 10.39 0.86 -0.63
N LEU A 287 9.80 -0.27 -0.20
CA LEU A 287 9.77 -0.63 1.22
C LEU A 287 11.18 -0.81 1.79
N ILE A 288 12.10 -1.44 1.05
CA ILE A 288 13.50 -1.56 1.47
C ILE A 288 14.19 -0.21 1.54
N SER A 289 13.89 0.70 0.61
CA SER A 289 14.43 2.07 0.66
C SER A 289 13.92 2.87 1.87
N TRP A 290 12.70 2.62 2.34
CA TRP A 290 12.10 3.37 3.44
C TRP A 290 12.40 2.78 4.82
N TYR A 291 12.47 1.46 4.92
CA TYR A 291 12.55 0.75 6.20
C TYR A 291 13.81 -0.10 6.36
N GLY A 292 14.50 -0.43 5.27
CA GLY A 292 15.60 -1.39 5.28
C GLY A 292 15.14 -2.84 5.37
N LEU A 293 16.11 -3.74 5.43
CA LEU A 293 15.93 -5.19 5.62
C LEU A 293 16.63 -5.58 6.92
N THR A 294 16.05 -6.46 7.72
CA THR A 294 16.72 -7.00 8.92
C THR A 294 18.09 -7.58 8.56
N ASP A 295 19.07 -7.32 9.41
CA ASP A 295 20.46 -7.75 9.20
C ASP A 295 20.55 -9.25 8.92
N HIS A 296 21.48 -9.62 8.03
CA HIS A 296 21.74 -11.01 7.60
C HIS A 296 20.65 -11.69 6.78
N GLN A 297 19.48 -11.07 6.57
CA GLN A 297 18.46 -11.61 5.67
C GLN A 297 18.74 -11.27 4.21
N LYS A 298 18.27 -12.13 3.30
CA LYS A 298 18.28 -11.90 1.85
C LYS A 298 16.85 -11.75 1.33
N PRO A 299 16.63 -10.96 0.27
CA PRO A 299 15.31 -10.87 -0.35
C PRO A 299 14.78 -12.25 -0.81
N ILE A 300 13.53 -12.56 -0.47
CA ILE A 300 12.89 -13.82 -0.89
C ILE A 300 12.23 -13.62 -2.26
N ALA A 301 13.07 -13.63 -3.31
CA ALA A 301 12.63 -13.42 -4.69
C ALA A 301 12.08 -14.69 -5.33
N ARG A 302 10.99 -14.56 -6.10
CA ARG A 302 10.33 -15.64 -6.87
C ARG A 302 9.93 -15.17 -8.26
N LYS A 303 9.80 -16.12 -9.17
CA LYS A 303 9.46 -15.86 -10.57
C LYS A 303 7.99 -16.08 -10.84
N VAL A 304 7.42 -15.23 -11.69
CA VAL A 304 6.09 -15.46 -12.25
C VAL A 304 6.20 -16.48 -13.37
N VAL A 305 5.41 -17.54 -13.26
CA VAL A 305 5.32 -18.59 -14.26
C VAL A 305 3.89 -18.71 -14.76
N GLU A 306 3.75 -19.34 -15.92
CA GLU A 306 2.45 -19.64 -16.52
C GLU A 306 1.99 -21.03 -16.05
N GLN A 307 0.84 -21.10 -15.38
CA GLN A 307 0.28 -22.32 -14.80
C GLN A 307 -1.11 -22.61 -15.37
N GLY A 308 -1.55 -23.86 -15.19
CA GLY A 308 -2.87 -24.34 -15.57
C GLY A 308 -2.83 -25.27 -16.78
N VAL A 309 -3.52 -26.41 -16.68
CA VAL A 309 -3.57 -27.42 -17.76
C VAL A 309 -4.55 -27.01 -18.85
N PHE A 310 -5.70 -26.44 -18.47
CA PHE A 310 -6.77 -26.06 -19.40
C PHE A 310 -6.82 -24.56 -19.69
N VAL A 311 -6.71 -23.74 -18.64
CA VAL A 311 -6.70 -22.28 -18.73
C VAL A 311 -5.39 -21.78 -18.17
N LYS A 312 -4.57 -21.21 -19.06
CA LYS A 312 -3.29 -20.61 -18.67
C LYS A 312 -3.52 -19.33 -17.89
N HIS A 313 -2.84 -19.21 -16.75
CA HIS A 313 -2.83 -18.02 -15.91
C HIS A 313 -1.44 -17.80 -15.33
N PHE A 314 -1.10 -16.56 -15.01
CA PHE A 314 0.18 -16.25 -14.39
C PHE A 314 0.10 -16.35 -12.88
N LYS A 315 1.12 -16.96 -12.26
CA LYS A 315 1.23 -17.09 -10.81
C LYS A 315 2.69 -16.99 -10.38
N VAL A 316 2.96 -16.38 -9.23
CA VAL A 316 4.28 -16.43 -8.62
C VAL A 316 4.55 -17.86 -8.13
N GLU A 317 5.60 -18.48 -8.66
CA GLU A 317 6.04 -19.82 -8.24
C GLU A 317 6.83 -19.72 -6.94
N VAL A 318 6.14 -19.88 -5.81
CA VAL A 318 6.74 -19.77 -4.48
C VAL A 318 7.55 -21.01 -4.08
N TYR A 319 7.05 -22.19 -4.46
CA TYR A 319 7.70 -23.47 -4.23
C TYR A 319 7.98 -24.16 -5.56
N LEU A 320 9.22 -24.62 -5.73
CA LEU A 320 9.58 -25.55 -6.77
C LEU A 320 9.06 -26.94 -6.41
N THR A 321 8.81 -27.76 -7.42
CA THR A 321 8.39 -29.16 -7.25
C THR A 321 9.62 -30.00 -6.95
N GLU A 322 9.69 -30.59 -5.76
CA GLU A 322 10.72 -31.57 -5.42
C GLU A 322 10.37 -32.92 -6.05
N LEU A 323 11.32 -33.48 -6.79
CA LEU A 323 11.26 -34.84 -7.33
C LEU A 323 12.40 -35.66 -6.73
N ARG A 324 12.14 -36.95 -6.46
CA ARG A 324 13.15 -37.90 -6.01
C ARG A 324 13.65 -38.71 -7.21
N LEU A 325 14.88 -38.45 -7.60
CA LEU A 325 15.51 -39.00 -8.80
C LEU A 325 16.35 -40.22 -8.42
N CYS A 326 16.21 -41.34 -9.13
CA CYS A 326 17.12 -42.49 -8.97
C CYS A 326 17.35 -43.25 -10.28
N GLU A 327 18.42 -44.04 -10.31
CA GLU A 327 18.66 -45.00 -11.39
C GLU A 327 17.89 -46.29 -11.14
N PHE A 328 17.53 -46.97 -12.23
CA PHE A 328 16.87 -48.27 -12.13
C PHE A 328 17.73 -49.34 -11.44
N SER A 329 19.05 -49.32 -11.65
CA SER A 329 20.01 -50.23 -11.02
C SER A 329 20.11 -50.06 -9.50
N ASN A 330 19.77 -48.87 -8.99
CA ASN A 330 19.90 -48.54 -7.57
C ASN A 330 18.73 -47.65 -7.11
N MET A 331 17.55 -48.27 -7.01
CA MET A 331 16.31 -47.55 -6.68
C MET A 331 16.18 -47.14 -5.21
N ASP A 332 17.03 -47.67 -4.33
CA ASP A 332 17.04 -47.34 -2.90
C ASP A 332 17.76 -46.02 -2.63
N GLN A 333 18.67 -45.61 -3.52
CA GLN A 333 19.42 -44.37 -3.42
C GLN A 333 18.79 -43.27 -4.30
N SER A 334 17.75 -42.61 -3.77
CA SER A 334 17.13 -41.46 -4.43
C SER A 334 17.71 -40.13 -4.00
N ILE A 335 17.93 -39.22 -4.95
CA ILE A 335 18.41 -37.86 -4.74
C ILE A 335 17.23 -36.88 -4.92
N SER A 336 17.00 -36.00 -3.95
CA SER A 336 16.01 -34.94 -4.08
C SER A 336 16.54 -33.81 -4.98
N HIS A 337 15.74 -33.43 -5.97
CA HIS A 337 16.04 -32.32 -6.87
C HIS A 337 14.79 -31.46 -7.11
N HIS A 338 14.96 -30.15 -7.26
CA HIS A 338 13.85 -29.21 -7.40
C HIS A 338 13.72 -28.72 -8.84
N PHE A 339 12.48 -28.67 -9.33
CA PHE A 339 12.17 -28.22 -10.70
C PHE A 339 11.01 -27.23 -10.70
N SER A 340 11.00 -26.32 -11.66
CA SER A 340 9.82 -25.48 -11.94
C SER A 340 8.69 -26.34 -12.47
N LYS A 341 7.44 -26.00 -12.15
CA LYS A 341 6.25 -26.61 -12.76
C LYS A 341 6.21 -26.47 -14.29
N THR A 342 6.95 -25.50 -14.83
CA THR A 342 7.07 -25.25 -16.26
C THR A 342 8.23 -25.98 -16.93
N ASP A 343 9.14 -26.58 -16.16
CA ASP A 343 10.17 -27.45 -16.71
C ASP A 343 9.53 -28.66 -17.38
N THR A 344 10.19 -29.21 -18.40
CA THR A 344 9.68 -30.35 -19.16
C THR A 344 10.24 -31.67 -18.66
N VAL A 345 9.63 -32.78 -19.05
CA VAL A 345 10.17 -34.13 -18.81
C VAL A 345 11.59 -34.26 -19.39
N ALA A 346 11.88 -33.64 -20.54
CA ALA A 346 13.22 -33.59 -21.11
C ALA A 346 14.22 -32.83 -20.22
N CYS A 347 13.80 -31.77 -19.53
CA CYS A 347 14.65 -31.08 -18.56
C CYS A 347 15.03 -32.01 -17.39
N ILE A 348 14.08 -32.81 -16.89
CA ILE A 348 14.34 -33.81 -15.85
C ILE A 348 15.37 -34.83 -16.35
N GLU A 349 15.16 -35.38 -17.55
CA GLU A 349 16.07 -36.37 -18.15
C GLU A 349 17.48 -35.82 -18.28
N LYS A 350 17.61 -34.61 -18.84
CA LYS A 350 18.89 -33.92 -18.98
C LYS A 350 19.60 -33.73 -17.64
N GLU A 351 18.86 -33.42 -16.58
CA GLU A 351 19.46 -33.26 -15.25
C GLU A 351 19.85 -34.61 -14.64
N MET A 352 19.06 -35.66 -14.84
CA MET A 352 19.40 -37.02 -14.43
C MET A 352 20.65 -37.53 -15.15
N HIS A 353 20.85 -37.20 -16.44
CA HIS A 353 22.10 -37.50 -17.14
C HIS A 353 23.33 -36.91 -16.45
N LYS A 354 23.24 -35.66 -15.98
CA LYS A 354 24.34 -35.02 -15.24
C LYS A 354 24.54 -35.65 -13.87
N ILE A 355 23.46 -35.82 -13.11
CA ILE A 355 23.50 -36.33 -11.72
C ILE A 355 24.07 -37.75 -11.66
N PHE A 356 23.67 -38.61 -12.60
CA PHE A 356 24.09 -40.01 -12.65
C PHE A 356 25.23 -40.26 -13.65
N ASN A 357 25.85 -39.20 -14.18
CA ASN A 357 26.98 -39.25 -15.09
C ASN A 357 26.75 -40.20 -16.30
N ILE A 358 25.56 -40.10 -16.90
CA ILE A 358 25.14 -40.93 -18.04
C ILE A 358 25.68 -40.30 -19.34
N PRO A 359 26.43 -41.04 -20.18
CA PRO A 359 27.04 -40.50 -21.39
C PRO A 359 26.06 -39.85 -22.36
N ASP A 360 26.49 -38.78 -23.01
CA ASP A 360 25.74 -38.16 -24.12
C ASP A 360 25.55 -39.17 -25.26
N GLY A 361 24.30 -39.39 -25.67
CA GLY A 361 23.93 -40.37 -26.69
C GLY A 361 23.56 -41.76 -26.14
N LYS A 362 23.73 -42.02 -24.84
CA LYS A 362 23.17 -43.22 -24.20
C LYS A 362 21.64 -43.13 -24.23
N GLU A 363 20.98 -44.15 -24.79
CA GLU A 363 19.52 -44.20 -24.78
C GLU A 363 18.97 -44.48 -23.39
N THR A 364 17.98 -43.67 -22.99
CA THR A 364 17.34 -43.71 -21.68
C THR A 364 15.82 -43.74 -21.77
N ARG A 365 15.18 -44.18 -20.69
CA ARG A 365 13.74 -44.07 -20.47
C ARG A 365 13.48 -43.52 -19.08
N LEU A 366 12.57 -42.56 -19.00
CA LEU A 366 12.07 -42.07 -17.73
C LEU A 366 10.78 -42.76 -17.31
N TRP A 367 10.72 -43.10 -16.03
CA TRP A 367 9.59 -43.78 -15.41
C TRP A 367 9.13 -43.03 -14.18
N ARG A 368 7.82 -42.81 -14.08
CA ARG A 368 7.18 -42.44 -12.82
C ARG A 368 6.91 -43.69 -12.01
N LYS A 369 7.34 -43.70 -10.74
CA LYS A 369 7.07 -44.82 -9.81
C LYS A 369 5.90 -44.47 -8.87
N TYR A 370 4.88 -45.32 -8.83
CA TYR A 370 3.76 -45.23 -7.89
C TYR A 370 3.96 -46.21 -6.71
N MET A 371 2.96 -46.31 -5.83
CA MET A 371 2.91 -47.30 -4.75
C MET A 371 2.92 -48.74 -5.32
N HIS A 372 3.56 -49.68 -4.61
CA HIS A 372 3.63 -51.11 -4.96
C HIS A 372 4.22 -51.45 -6.35
N ASN A 373 5.40 -50.92 -6.69
CA ASN A 373 6.14 -51.24 -7.93
C ASN A 373 5.38 -51.00 -9.24
N ALA A 374 4.34 -50.17 -9.24
CA ALA A 374 3.71 -49.71 -10.48
C ALA A 374 4.54 -48.60 -11.11
N PHE A 375 4.83 -48.72 -12.41
CA PHE A 375 5.59 -47.75 -13.19
C PHE A 375 4.79 -47.26 -14.39
N GLU A 376 4.89 -45.97 -14.69
CA GLU A 376 4.35 -45.37 -15.89
C GLU A 376 5.47 -44.71 -16.70
N CYS A 377 5.54 -45.05 -18.00
CA CYS A 377 6.55 -44.50 -18.90
C CYS A 377 6.23 -43.04 -19.22
N LEU A 378 7.21 -42.16 -19.06
CA LEU A 378 7.08 -40.73 -19.34
C LEU A 378 7.41 -40.46 -20.81
N GLY A 379 6.53 -40.92 -21.71
CA GLY A 379 6.77 -40.91 -23.16
C GLY A 379 6.58 -39.56 -23.87
N GLN A 380 6.35 -38.47 -23.15
CA GLN A 380 6.15 -37.14 -23.74
C GLN A 380 7.21 -36.14 -23.21
N PRO A 381 8.40 -36.07 -23.85
CA PRO A 381 9.51 -35.24 -23.37
C PRO A 381 9.18 -33.75 -23.27
N GLY A 382 8.28 -33.26 -24.13
CA GLY A 382 7.85 -31.86 -24.16
C GLY A 382 6.76 -31.48 -23.14
N SER A 383 6.19 -32.46 -22.41
CA SER A 383 5.18 -32.18 -21.39
C SER A 383 5.82 -31.49 -20.20
N SER A 384 5.19 -30.43 -19.68
CA SER A 384 5.66 -29.78 -18.46
C SER A 384 5.39 -30.64 -17.23
N ILE A 385 6.11 -30.39 -16.14
CA ILE A 385 5.92 -31.09 -14.85
C ILE A 385 4.47 -30.98 -14.37
N GLU A 386 3.86 -29.80 -14.51
CA GLU A 386 2.43 -29.61 -14.20
C GLU A 386 1.51 -30.41 -15.13
N ALA A 387 1.72 -30.35 -16.45
CA ALA A 387 0.88 -31.05 -17.42
C ALA A 387 1.00 -32.57 -17.32
N ALA A 388 2.18 -33.07 -16.96
CA ALA A 388 2.41 -34.47 -16.68
C ALA A 388 1.78 -34.92 -15.34
N GLY A 389 1.42 -33.99 -14.44
CA GLY A 389 0.78 -34.30 -13.16
C GLY A 389 1.74 -34.84 -12.09
N PHE A 390 2.99 -34.37 -12.07
CA PHE A 390 3.89 -34.67 -10.96
C PHE A 390 3.45 -33.94 -9.68
N PHE A 391 3.72 -34.56 -8.53
CA PHE A 391 3.47 -33.99 -7.21
C PHE A 391 4.75 -34.00 -6.36
N GLN A 392 4.75 -33.23 -5.26
CA GLN A 392 5.89 -33.10 -4.36
C GLN A 392 6.38 -34.48 -3.85
N GLY A 393 7.68 -34.75 -3.99
CA GLY A 393 8.31 -35.99 -3.53
C GLY A 393 8.07 -37.20 -4.44
N GLN A 394 7.46 -37.02 -5.62
CA GLN A 394 7.25 -38.06 -6.63
C GLN A 394 8.60 -38.65 -7.06
N VAL A 395 8.67 -39.98 -7.10
CA VAL A 395 9.87 -40.71 -7.51
C VAL A 395 9.90 -40.84 -9.04
N VAL A 396 11.04 -40.47 -9.63
CA VAL A 396 11.34 -40.59 -11.06
C VAL A 396 12.57 -41.48 -11.23
N VAL A 397 12.44 -42.50 -12.07
CA VAL A 397 13.48 -43.50 -12.31
C VAL A 397 14.00 -43.36 -13.73
N ILE A 398 15.32 -43.26 -13.90
CA ILE A 398 15.96 -43.33 -15.20
C ILE A 398 16.46 -44.76 -15.43
N GLU A 399 16.08 -45.32 -16.57
CA GLU A 399 16.52 -46.63 -17.04
C GLU A 399 17.44 -46.41 -18.23
N GLN A 400 18.64 -46.97 -18.17
CA GLN A 400 19.61 -46.93 -19.27
C GLN A 400 19.49 -48.18 -20.13
N ARG A 401 19.66 -48.04 -21.45
CA ARG A 401 19.69 -49.19 -22.37
C ARG A 401 20.98 -50.00 -22.17
N ASN A 402 20.89 -51.33 -22.17
CA ASN A 402 22.05 -52.21 -22.05
C ASN A 402 22.94 -52.14 -23.32
N GLU A 403 24.20 -52.56 -23.20
CA GLU A 403 25.14 -52.60 -24.33
C GLU A 403 24.71 -53.60 -25.43
N ASP A 404 24.02 -54.67 -25.04
CA ASP A 404 23.42 -55.65 -25.96
C ASP A 404 22.17 -55.13 -26.70
N GLY A 405 21.81 -53.87 -26.47
CA GLY A 405 20.65 -53.22 -27.07
C GLY A 405 19.31 -53.57 -26.40
N THR A 406 19.30 -54.38 -25.35
CA THR A 406 18.08 -54.71 -24.58
C THR A 406 17.75 -53.63 -23.54
N TRP A 407 16.52 -53.66 -23.04
CA TRP A 407 16.10 -52.82 -21.91
C TRP A 407 16.04 -53.66 -20.64
N PRO A 408 16.56 -53.19 -19.50
CA PRO A 408 16.51 -53.92 -18.23
C PRO A 408 15.11 -54.43 -17.84
N ARG A 409 14.04 -53.68 -18.12
CA ARG A 409 12.64 -54.09 -17.89
C ARG A 409 11.98 -54.82 -19.06
N GLY A 410 12.70 -55.08 -20.15
CA GLY A 410 12.17 -55.63 -21.39
C GLY A 410 11.41 -54.61 -22.26
N THR A 411 10.80 -55.08 -23.35
CA THR A 411 9.97 -54.25 -24.23
C THR A 411 8.64 -53.90 -23.58
N VAL A 412 8.38 -52.61 -23.40
CA VAL A 412 7.16 -52.08 -22.80
C VAL A 412 5.96 -52.41 -23.70
N ARG A 413 5.01 -53.22 -23.22
CA ARG A 413 3.66 -53.25 -23.83
C ARG A 413 2.88 -52.04 -23.31
N PRO A 414 2.22 -51.23 -24.17
CA PRO A 414 1.40 -50.13 -23.71
C PRO A 414 0.26 -50.67 -22.85
N THR A 415 0.26 -50.38 -21.55
CA THR A 415 -0.94 -50.55 -20.73
C THR A 415 -1.92 -49.44 -21.09
N LEU A 416 -2.73 -49.67 -22.13
CA LEU A 416 -3.92 -48.86 -22.39
C LEU A 416 -4.80 -48.87 -21.13
N PRO A 417 -5.28 -47.72 -20.62
CA PRO A 417 -6.28 -47.73 -19.58
C PRO A 417 -7.52 -48.42 -20.14
N LYS A 418 -7.93 -49.52 -19.51
CA LYS A 418 -9.21 -50.16 -19.80
C LYS A 418 -10.29 -49.09 -19.65
N LYS A 419 -10.94 -48.69 -20.76
CA LYS A 419 -12.21 -47.96 -20.71
C LYS A 419 -13.15 -48.76 -19.83
N LYS A 420 -13.34 -48.33 -18.58
CA LYS A 420 -14.49 -48.78 -17.79
C LYS A 420 -15.72 -48.21 -18.48
N ASN A 421 -16.47 -49.07 -19.14
CA ASN A 421 -17.87 -48.81 -19.47
C ASN A 421 -18.62 -48.61 -18.13
N SER A 422 -18.65 -47.39 -17.62
CA SER A 422 -19.66 -46.98 -16.64
C SER A 422 -20.87 -46.47 -17.40
N ASN A 423 -21.61 -47.40 -17.99
CA ASN A 423 -22.97 -47.16 -18.44
C ASN A 423 -23.85 -48.18 -17.74
N LYS A 424 -24.25 -47.87 -16.50
CA LYS A 424 -25.41 -48.44 -15.81
C LYS A 424 -25.57 -47.82 -14.43
N TYR A 425 -26.80 -47.36 -14.17
CA TYR A 425 -27.39 -46.89 -12.92
C TYR A 425 -27.08 -45.44 -12.52
N TYR A 426 -28.01 -44.53 -12.84
CA TYR A 426 -28.85 -43.80 -11.87
C TYR A 426 -29.93 -43.01 -12.64
N LEU A 427 -31.10 -43.62 -12.84
CA LEU A 427 -32.36 -42.94 -13.11
C LEU A 427 -33.49 -43.74 -12.42
N SER A 428 -33.70 -43.40 -11.14
CA SER A 428 -34.95 -43.55 -10.39
C SER A 428 -34.76 -42.60 -9.20
N GLY A 429 -35.37 -41.43 -9.13
CA GLY A 429 -36.80 -41.21 -9.10
C GLY A 429 -37.18 -40.89 -7.66
N ALA A 430 -37.41 -39.61 -7.37
CA ALA A 430 -38.26 -39.10 -6.28
C ALA A 430 -38.32 -37.58 -6.39
N LEU A 431 -39.38 -37.10 -7.04
CA LEU A 431 -40.02 -35.83 -6.70
C LEU A 431 -40.49 -35.94 -5.26
N TRP A 432 -40.09 -35.01 -4.39
CA TRP A 432 -40.91 -34.22 -3.47
C TRP A 432 -40.05 -33.02 -3.02
#